data_AF-A0A6B1XWX5-F1
#
_entry.id   AF-A0A6B1XWX5-F1
#
_cell.length_a   1.000
_cell.length_b   1.000
_cell.length_c   1.000
_cell.angle_alpha   90.00
_cell.angle_beta   90.00
_cell.angle_gamma   90.00
#
_symmetry.space_group_name_H-M   'P 1'
#
loop_
_entity.id
_entity.type
_entity.pdbx_description
1 polymer ?
#
loop_
_entity_poly.entity_id
_entity_poly.type
_entity_poly.pdbx_seq_one_letter_code
_entity_poly.pdbx_strand_id
1 'polypeptide(L)'
;MSDYLDRIKKIMELKSRDEALEVMEESLKKGFKYVVRDCDSEYLSFFSLKPKKYMDLGSWGYVNENAQGALPSTVILKNTDITEISWRNKQPIIITEFLKYQKAGLEDELFRVEEAE
;
A
#
# COMPACT_ATOMS: atom_id res chain seq x y z
N MET A 1 -16.83 -24.73 5.69
CA MET A 1 -15.64 -24.29 6.45
C MET A 1 -14.36 -24.23 5.61
N SER A 2 -14.31 -24.85 4.41
CA SER A 2 -13.13 -24.84 3.51
C SER A 2 -12.86 -23.48 2.85
N ASP A 3 -13.86 -22.86 2.22
CA ASP A 3 -13.70 -21.63 1.42
C ASP A 3 -13.08 -20.44 2.17
N TYR A 4 -13.33 -20.31 3.46
CA TYR A 4 -12.81 -19.19 4.25
C TYR A 4 -11.30 -19.35 4.52
N LEU A 5 -10.86 -20.56 4.83
CA LEU A 5 -9.44 -20.87 5.04
C LEU A 5 -8.65 -20.78 3.74
N ASP A 6 -9.23 -21.21 2.63
CA ASP A 6 -8.60 -21.13 1.31
C ASP A 6 -8.46 -19.66 0.85
N ARG A 7 -9.47 -18.81 1.14
CA ARG A 7 -9.38 -17.36 0.93
C ARG A 7 -8.29 -16.72 1.80
N ILE A 8 -8.17 -17.11 3.07
CA ILE A 8 -7.12 -16.60 3.97
C ILE A 8 -5.73 -17.01 3.45
N LYS A 9 -5.55 -18.27 3.06
CA LYS A 9 -4.28 -18.74 2.50
C LYS A 9 -3.88 -17.94 1.26
N LYS A 10 -4.82 -17.69 0.34
CA LYS A 10 -4.58 -16.89 -0.87
C LYS A 10 -4.25 -15.42 -0.60
N ILE A 11 -4.70 -14.87 0.54
CA ILE A 11 -4.32 -13.52 1.01
C ILE A 11 -2.90 -13.53 1.60
N MET A 12 -2.49 -14.62 2.24
CA MET A 12 -1.19 -14.75 2.89
C MET A 12 -0.05 -15.17 1.94
N GLU A 13 -0.36 -15.64 0.74
CA GLU A 13 0.63 -15.99 -0.28
C GLU A 13 1.41 -14.76 -0.74
N LEU A 14 2.72 -14.95 -0.92
CA LEU A 14 3.61 -13.97 -1.54
C LEU A 14 3.16 -13.74 -2.98
N LYS A 15 2.78 -12.50 -3.29
CA LYS A 15 2.35 -12.11 -4.63
C LYS A 15 3.51 -11.50 -5.39
N SER A 16 3.61 -11.84 -6.67
CA SER A 16 4.49 -11.19 -7.62
C SER A 16 4.14 -9.70 -7.78
N ARG A 17 5.02 -8.93 -8.42
CA ARG A 17 4.74 -7.52 -8.77
C ARG A 17 3.44 -7.36 -9.56
N ASP A 18 3.20 -8.16 -10.59
CA ASP A 18 1.99 -8.04 -11.42
C ASP A 18 0.72 -8.31 -10.62
N GLU A 19 0.69 -9.40 -9.84
CA GLU A 19 -0.43 -9.71 -8.95
C GLU A 19 -0.64 -8.63 -7.88
N ALA A 20 0.43 -8.03 -7.38
CA ALA A 20 0.35 -6.92 -6.45
C ALA A 20 -0.31 -5.69 -7.08
N LEU A 21 0.03 -5.37 -8.34
CA LEU A 21 -0.60 -4.27 -9.09
C LEU A 21 -2.09 -4.54 -9.36
N GLU A 22 -2.46 -5.77 -9.68
CA GLU A 22 -3.88 -6.16 -9.80
C GLU A 22 -4.65 -5.96 -8.49
N VAL A 23 -4.07 -6.37 -7.36
CA VAL A 23 -4.65 -6.15 -6.03
C VAL A 23 -4.79 -4.65 -5.72
N MET A 24 -3.82 -3.83 -6.11
CA MET A 24 -3.90 -2.37 -5.96
C MET A 24 -5.07 -1.79 -6.78
N GLU A 25 -5.27 -2.24 -8.02
CA GLU A 25 -6.41 -1.84 -8.85
C GLU A 25 -7.76 -2.24 -8.24
N GLU A 26 -7.86 -3.46 -7.68
CA GLU A 26 -9.06 -3.88 -6.96
C GLU A 26 -9.32 -3.04 -5.70
N SER A 27 -8.26 -2.72 -4.95
CA SER A 27 -8.35 -1.89 -3.74
C SER A 27 -8.85 -0.48 -4.07
N LEU A 28 -8.42 0.10 -5.19
CA LEU A 28 -8.98 1.37 -5.69
C LEU A 28 -10.49 1.29 -5.91
N LYS A 29 -10.97 0.24 -6.58
CA LYS A 29 -12.41 0.03 -6.81
C LYS A 29 -13.20 -0.09 -5.51
N LYS A 30 -12.57 -0.59 -4.44
CA LYS A 30 -13.14 -0.71 -3.09
C LYS A 30 -13.07 0.59 -2.27
N GLY A 31 -12.45 1.64 -2.80
CA GLY A 31 -12.37 2.96 -2.15
C GLY A 31 -11.09 3.23 -1.35
N PHE A 32 -10.11 2.33 -1.41
CA PHE A 32 -8.76 2.61 -0.89
C PHE A 32 -8.05 3.61 -1.80
N LYS A 33 -7.17 4.44 -1.23
CA LYS A 33 -6.48 5.52 -1.95
C LYS A 33 -4.98 5.50 -1.74
N TYR A 34 -4.53 5.01 -0.59
CA TYR A 34 -3.14 5.03 -0.18
C TYR A 34 -2.63 3.63 0.10
N VAL A 35 -1.35 3.41 -0.16
CA VAL A 35 -0.61 2.20 0.16
C VAL A 35 0.70 2.55 0.84
N VAL A 36 1.08 1.76 1.84
CA VAL A 36 2.29 1.94 2.65
C VAL A 36 2.90 0.60 3.01
N ARG A 37 4.12 0.64 3.52
CA ARG A 37 4.81 -0.50 4.14
C ARG A 37 5.29 -0.08 5.53
N ASP A 38 4.96 -0.90 6.51
CA ASP A 38 5.44 -0.74 7.89
C ASP A 38 6.93 -1.08 7.99
N CYS A 39 7.56 -0.70 9.12
CA CYS A 39 8.97 -0.99 9.35
C CYS A 39 9.23 -2.50 9.29
N ASP A 40 10.22 -2.91 8.49
CA ASP A 40 10.64 -4.31 8.31
C ASP A 40 9.51 -5.30 7.96
N SER A 41 8.42 -4.80 7.38
CA SER A 41 7.27 -5.62 6.98
C SER A 41 7.39 -6.08 5.53
N GLU A 42 7.08 -7.36 5.28
CA GLU A 42 6.92 -7.92 3.93
C GLU A 42 5.55 -7.61 3.33
N TYR A 43 4.72 -6.84 4.04
CA TYR A 43 3.34 -6.62 3.70
C TYR A 43 3.05 -5.17 3.34
N LEU A 44 2.17 -4.99 2.36
CA LEU A 44 1.61 -3.70 1.98
C LEU A 44 0.25 -3.50 2.64
N SER A 45 0.06 -2.32 3.22
CA SER A 45 -1.15 -1.92 3.94
C SER A 45 -1.88 -0.82 3.17
N PHE A 46 -3.21 -0.96 3.04
CA PHE A 46 -4.05 -0.04 2.26
C PHE A 46 -4.97 0.80 3.15
N PHE A 47 -5.10 2.08 2.79
CA PHE A 47 -5.88 3.06 3.56
C PHE A 47 -6.80 3.89 2.63
N SER A 48 -8.04 4.14 3.07
CA SER A 48 -9.01 4.96 2.32
C SER A 48 -8.83 6.46 2.57
N LEU A 49 -8.34 6.81 3.76
CA LEU A 49 -7.91 8.16 4.14
C LEU A 49 -6.38 8.20 4.27
N LYS A 50 -5.80 9.40 4.25
CA LYS A 50 -4.34 9.56 4.33
C LYS A 50 -3.84 9.06 5.69
N PRO A 51 -3.03 7.99 5.76
CA PRO A 51 -2.49 7.51 7.03
C PRO A 51 -1.35 8.42 7.52
N LYS A 52 -1.08 8.34 8.83
CA LYS A 52 0.06 8.94 9.50
C LYS A 52 1.05 7.85 9.90
N LYS A 53 2.33 8.20 9.85
CA LYS A 53 3.43 7.37 10.32
C LYS A 53 3.65 7.53 11.82
N TYR A 54 3.67 6.42 12.56
CA TYR A 54 3.90 6.35 13.99
C TYR A 54 5.28 5.74 14.24
N MET A 55 6.27 6.60 14.48
CA MET A 55 7.69 6.21 14.57
C MET A 55 7.98 5.33 15.78
N ASP A 56 7.26 5.54 16.87
CA ASP A 56 7.31 4.78 18.11
C ASP A 56 6.80 3.34 17.94
N LEU A 57 5.87 3.14 17.01
CA LEU A 57 5.27 1.83 16.74
C LEU A 57 5.84 1.15 15.49
N GLY A 58 6.66 1.85 14.70
CA GLY A 58 7.16 1.35 13.42
C GLY A 58 6.05 1.08 12.40
N SER A 59 4.91 1.77 12.51
CA SER A 59 3.71 1.48 11.71
C SER A 59 3.04 2.71 11.13
N TRP A 60 2.17 2.50 10.14
CA TRP A 60 1.26 3.49 9.61
C TRP A 60 -0.17 3.21 10.09
N GLY A 61 -0.94 4.28 10.34
CA GLY A 61 -2.33 4.14 10.76
C GLY A 61 -3.14 5.40 10.53
N TYR A 62 -4.45 5.33 10.73
CA TYR A 62 -5.27 6.53 10.72
C TYR A 62 -4.95 7.43 11.91
N VAL A 63 -5.11 8.75 11.72
CA VAL A 63 -5.13 9.70 12.84
C VAL A 63 -6.43 9.56 13.63
N ASN A 64 -7.53 9.32 12.93
CA ASN A 64 -8.83 9.01 13.50
C ASN A 64 -9.47 7.89 12.67
N GLU A 65 -9.50 6.69 13.23
CA GLU A 65 -10.09 5.50 12.62
C GLU A 65 -11.62 5.58 12.48
N ASN A 66 -12.28 6.46 13.25
CA ASN A 66 -13.72 6.69 13.21
C ASN A 66 -14.10 7.88 12.31
N ALA A 67 -13.15 8.45 11.58
CA ALA A 67 -13.43 9.53 10.64
C ALA A 67 -14.39 9.05 9.54
N GLN A 68 -15.29 9.93 9.10
CA GLN A 68 -16.20 9.62 8.00
C GLN A 68 -15.41 9.23 6.75
N GLY A 69 -15.71 8.05 6.18
CA GLY A 69 -15.00 7.51 5.02
C GLY A 69 -13.74 6.71 5.34
N ALA A 70 -13.39 6.54 6.63
CA ALA A 70 -12.40 5.54 7.04
C ALA A 70 -12.96 4.13 6.80
N LEU A 71 -12.28 3.38 5.96
CA LEU A 71 -12.51 1.95 5.78
C LEU A 71 -11.52 1.19 6.67
N PRO A 72 -11.90 0.04 7.24
CA PRO A 72 -10.95 -0.86 7.88
C PRO A 72 -9.75 -1.09 6.94
N SER A 73 -8.53 -1.00 7.45
CA SER A 73 -7.36 -1.35 6.66
C SER A 73 -7.54 -2.79 6.17
N THR A 74 -7.60 -2.98 4.85
CA THR A 74 -7.86 -4.30 4.28
C THR A 74 -6.76 -4.68 3.30
N VAL A 75 -6.43 -5.96 3.32
CA VAL A 75 -5.47 -6.65 2.43
C VAL A 75 -4.01 -6.31 2.72
N ILE A 76 -3.48 -7.04 3.69
CA ILE A 76 -2.07 -7.13 4.06
C ILE A 76 -1.39 -7.97 2.97
N LEU A 77 -1.14 -7.35 1.81
CA LEU A 77 -0.61 -8.01 0.61
C LEU A 77 0.86 -8.35 0.85
N LYS A 78 1.18 -9.65 0.94
CA LYS A 78 2.59 -10.07 1.06
C LYS A 78 3.28 -9.86 -0.28
N ASN A 79 4.22 -8.93 -0.35
CA ASN A 79 4.99 -8.64 -1.55
C ASN A 79 6.34 -8.04 -1.14
N THR A 80 7.42 -8.61 -1.66
CA THR A 80 8.80 -8.14 -1.45
C THR A 80 9.39 -7.42 -2.65
N ASP A 81 8.72 -7.51 -3.81
CA ASP A 81 9.26 -7.07 -5.10
C ASP A 81 9.04 -5.57 -5.36
N ILE A 82 7.94 -5.00 -4.85
CA ILE A 82 7.69 -3.56 -4.90
C ILE A 82 8.50 -2.91 -3.78
N THR A 83 9.66 -2.35 -4.12
CA THR A 83 10.61 -1.75 -3.15
C THR A 83 10.40 -0.24 -3.01
N GLU A 84 9.72 0.37 -3.97
CA GLU A 84 9.41 1.81 -4.03
C GLU A 84 8.45 2.23 -2.91
N ILE A 85 7.59 1.30 -2.47
CA ILE A 85 6.74 1.43 -1.29
C ILE A 85 7.52 0.87 -0.10
N SER A 86 8.11 1.76 0.69
CA SER A 86 8.98 1.40 1.80
C SER A 86 8.70 2.24 3.04
N TRP A 87 9.10 1.71 4.20
CA TRP A 87 9.11 2.47 5.44
C TRP A 87 9.95 3.75 5.33
N ARG A 88 10.90 3.87 4.41
CA ARG A 88 11.71 5.10 4.26
C ARG A 88 10.95 6.24 3.60
N ASN A 89 9.81 6.00 2.95
CA ASN A 89 9.00 7.08 2.39
C ASN A 89 8.52 8.04 3.49
N LYS A 90 8.61 9.35 3.22
CA LYS A 90 8.12 10.41 4.12
C LYS A 90 6.59 10.52 4.12
N GLN A 91 5.96 10.09 3.02
CA GLN A 91 4.53 10.20 2.77
C GLN A 91 3.99 8.85 2.30
N PRO A 92 2.70 8.56 2.53
CA PRO A 92 2.07 7.39 1.97
C PRO A 92 1.94 7.52 0.45
N ILE A 93 2.04 6.40 -0.26
CA ILE A 93 1.95 6.39 -1.72
C ILE A 93 0.48 6.43 -2.15
N ILE A 94 0.15 7.28 -3.11
CA ILE A 94 -1.19 7.34 -3.71
C ILE A 94 -1.28 6.25 -4.78
N ILE A 95 -2.22 5.32 -4.63
CA ILE A 95 -2.31 4.12 -5.47
C ILE A 95 -2.55 4.49 -6.95
N THR A 96 -3.41 5.47 -7.23
CA THR A 96 -3.68 5.90 -8.62
C THR A 96 -2.46 6.47 -9.31
N GLU A 97 -1.62 7.20 -8.57
CA GLU A 97 -0.38 7.74 -9.10
C GLU A 97 0.59 6.61 -9.35
N PHE A 98 0.85 5.79 -8.33
CA PHE A 98 1.75 4.64 -8.43
C PHE A 98 1.43 3.75 -9.64
N LEU A 99 0.16 3.37 -9.83
CA LEU A 99 -0.25 2.54 -10.96
C LEU A 99 -0.04 3.22 -12.33
N LYS A 100 -0.19 4.55 -12.42
CA LYS A 100 0.11 5.28 -13.67
C LYS A 100 1.60 5.21 -13.99
N TYR A 101 2.46 5.39 -12.98
CA TYR A 101 3.92 5.30 -13.16
C TYR A 101 4.36 3.90 -13.62
N GLN A 102 3.79 2.86 -13.02
CA GLN A 102 4.05 1.47 -13.39
C GLN A 102 3.65 1.18 -14.85
N LYS A 103 2.51 1.70 -15.30
CA LYS A 103 2.04 1.52 -16.69
C LYS A 103 2.84 2.32 -17.72
N ALA A 104 3.42 3.45 -17.30
CA ALA A 104 4.22 4.30 -18.18
C ALA A 104 5.69 3.82 -18.32
N GLY A 105 6.13 2.86 -17.49
CA GLY A 105 7.55 2.44 -17.44
C GLY A 105 8.49 3.54 -16.93
N LEU A 106 7.97 4.51 -16.16
CA LEU A 106 8.69 5.68 -15.67
C LEU A 106 9.14 5.50 -14.21
N GLU A 107 9.77 4.37 -13.90
CA GLU A 107 10.19 4.02 -12.53
C GLU A 107 11.17 5.05 -11.92
N ASP A 108 11.93 5.77 -12.75
CA ASP A 108 12.95 6.74 -12.35
C ASP A 108 12.43 8.17 -12.06
N GLU A 109 11.17 8.49 -12.36
CA GLU A 109 10.66 9.87 -12.28
C GLU A 109 9.92 10.19 -10.96
N LEU A 110 9.53 9.18 -10.17
CA LEU A 110 8.76 9.38 -8.93
C LEU A 110 9.56 10.04 -7.81
N PHE A 111 10.89 9.94 -7.86
CA PHE A 111 11.80 10.29 -6.76
C PHE A 111 12.72 11.46 -7.07
N ARG A 112 12.52 12.16 -8.20
CA ARG A 112 13.15 13.48 -8.40
C ARG A 112 12.42 14.50 -7.55
N VAL A 113 12.77 14.47 -6.27
CA VAL A 113 12.62 15.59 -5.36
C VAL A 113 13.17 16.81 -6.10
N GLU A 114 12.35 17.85 -6.25
CA GLU A 114 12.87 19.18 -6.53
C GLU A 114 13.81 19.54 -5.36
N GLU A 115 15.09 19.25 -5.53
CA GLU A 115 16.16 20.10 -5.02
C GLU A 115 16.08 21.41 -5.84
N ALA A 116 15.07 22.22 -5.53
CA ALA A 116 15.08 23.63 -5.88
C ALA A 116 15.82 24.34 -4.73
N GLU A 117 16.88 25.04 -5.11
CA GLU A 117 17.86 25.79 -4.32
C GLU A 117 17.31 26.59 -3.12
#